data_AF-A0A4S2UJD4-F1
#
_entry.id   AF-A0A4S2UJD4-F1
#
_cell.length_a   1.000
_cell.length_b   1.000
_cell.length_c   1.000
_cell.angle_alpha   90.00
_cell.angle_beta   90.00
_cell.angle_gamma   90.00
#
_symmetry.space_group_name_H-M   'P 1'
#
loop_
_entity.id
_entity.type
_entity.pdbx_description
1 polymer ?
#
loop_
_entity_poly.entity_id
_entity_poly.type
_entity_poly.pdbx_seq_one_letter_code
_entity_poly.pdbx_strand_id
1 'polypeptide(L)'
;MNPYALLDTWLETSALRPSTRAEYRREVTSWLTWCAAQRNPSVDPYSIRPEHVARWCDEEYLRPYLGELPFDGPPALAVIAAEHPEAARSHDRRITALVMYYTAARDRHLVLTPPHLHDLRSGLSRATHTPSRLDPRERAAFLGAVGAWGPADSQHHHRDQLLAYLLLDGLRPAQAVRLDIRLMTQQPDFSYDIQLPDAADGPGRNLTLDPLTGAAVHAYLPHRPTPKDGEHTLLLSRTGRPLYSRFPNELIRAIADTHPLLAQRHPAVTADTIAHTGLWDTPQEPQ
;
A
#
# COMPACT_ATOMS: atom_id res chain seq x y z
N MET A 1 30.77 10.27 8.36
CA MET A 1 30.15 9.09 7.69
C MET A 1 29.49 9.58 6.41
N ASN A 2 29.46 8.79 5.33
CA ASN A 2 28.71 9.15 4.12
C ASN A 2 27.18 9.09 4.41
N PRO A 3 26.37 10.09 4.01
CA PRO A 3 24.91 10.10 4.24
C PRO A 3 24.17 8.86 3.70
N TYR A 4 24.56 8.37 2.52
CA TYR A 4 23.99 7.14 1.95
C TYR A 4 24.40 5.90 2.75
N ALA A 5 25.65 5.84 3.22
CA ALA A 5 26.11 4.74 4.07
C ALA A 5 25.37 4.71 5.41
N LEU A 6 25.03 5.88 5.98
CA LEU A 6 24.16 5.97 7.16
C LEU A 6 22.77 5.38 6.86
N LEU A 7 22.15 5.78 5.75
CA LEU A 7 20.84 5.28 5.34
C LEU A 7 20.84 3.76 5.21
N ASP A 8 21.83 3.20 4.51
CA ASP A 8 21.97 1.76 4.32
C ASP A 8 22.12 1.02 5.65
N THR A 9 23.09 1.45 6.46
CA THR A 9 23.36 0.85 7.78
C THR A 9 22.13 0.92 8.68
N TRP A 10 21.44 2.06 8.71
CA TRP A 10 20.24 2.24 9.52
C TRP A 10 19.12 1.30 9.07
N LEU A 11 18.82 1.24 7.78
CA LEU A 11 17.74 0.41 7.26
C LEU A 11 18.01 -1.09 7.47
N GLU A 12 19.25 -1.53 7.29
CA GLU A 12 19.67 -2.92 7.50
C GLU A 12 19.56 -3.36 8.96
N THR A 13 19.91 -2.46 9.89
CA THR A 13 19.89 -2.76 11.34
C THR A 13 18.56 -2.45 12.03
N SER A 14 17.62 -1.81 11.32
CA SER A 14 16.31 -1.44 11.89
C SER A 14 15.35 -2.62 11.99
N ALA A 15 14.47 -2.60 13.01
CA ALA A 15 13.33 -3.51 13.13
C ALA A 15 12.16 -3.14 12.20
N LEU A 16 12.37 -2.27 11.20
CA LEU A 16 11.32 -1.83 10.30
C LEU A 16 10.88 -2.97 9.37
N ARG A 17 9.60 -2.95 8.98
CA ARG A 17 9.09 -3.85 7.94
C ARG A 17 9.76 -3.56 6.60
N PRO A 18 9.99 -4.55 5.73
CA PRO A 18 10.63 -4.34 4.43
C PRO A 18 9.96 -3.28 3.55
N SER A 19 8.62 -3.22 3.55
CA SER A 19 7.88 -2.16 2.83
C SER A 19 8.18 -0.77 3.37
N THR A 20 8.26 -0.61 4.70
CA THR A 20 8.65 0.64 5.36
C THR A 20 10.11 0.98 5.06
N ARG A 21 11.01 -0.01 5.03
CA ARG A 21 12.41 0.21 4.63
C ARG A 21 12.51 0.71 3.19
N ALA A 22 11.77 0.09 2.27
CA ALA A 22 11.75 0.50 0.86
C ALA A 22 11.21 1.93 0.68
N GLU A 23 10.15 2.27 1.42
CA GLU A 23 9.58 3.62 1.42
C GLU A 23 10.58 4.64 1.98
N TYR A 24 11.15 4.39 3.16
CA TYR A 24 12.14 5.29 3.77
C TYR A 24 13.39 5.43 2.91
N ARG A 25 13.88 4.32 2.32
CA ARG A 25 14.98 4.34 1.36
C ARG A 25 14.69 5.29 0.20
N ARG A 26 13.50 5.18 -0.40
CA ARG A 26 13.10 6.03 -1.53
C ARG A 26 13.08 7.51 -1.14
N GLU A 27 12.38 7.85 -0.05
CA GLU A 27 12.22 9.26 0.33
C GLU A 27 13.55 9.89 0.76
N VAL A 28 14.34 9.19 1.59
CA VAL A 28 15.64 9.70 2.05
C VAL A 28 16.65 9.76 0.91
N THR A 29 16.66 8.79 -0.01
CA THR A 29 17.54 8.85 -1.20
C THR A 29 17.21 10.06 -2.06
N SER A 30 15.93 10.37 -2.26
CA SER A 30 15.53 11.56 -3.01
C SER A 30 16.01 12.84 -2.33
N TRP A 31 15.84 12.96 -1.01
CA TRP A 31 16.37 14.08 -0.22
C TRP A 31 17.89 14.23 -0.33
N LEU A 32 18.66 13.15 -0.17
CA LEU A 32 20.13 13.19 -0.26
C LEU A 32 20.60 13.57 -1.67
N THR A 33 19.88 13.09 -2.69
CA THR A 33 20.14 13.43 -4.09
C THR A 33 19.89 14.90 -4.35
N TRP A 34 18.78 15.44 -3.82
CA TRP A 34 18.48 16.86 -3.90
C TRP A 34 19.55 17.70 -3.21
N CYS A 35 20.01 17.32 -2.00
CA CYS A 35 21.10 18.01 -1.30
C CYS A 35 22.38 18.05 -2.14
N ALA A 36 22.76 16.92 -2.74
CA ALA A 36 23.94 16.82 -3.60
C ALA A 36 23.85 17.65 -4.88
N ALA A 37 22.63 17.92 -5.37
CA ALA A 37 22.39 18.76 -6.53
C ALA A 37 22.53 20.28 -6.22
N GLN A 38 22.44 20.68 -4.95
CA GLN A 38 22.53 22.09 -4.55
C GLN A 38 23.98 22.58 -4.59
N ARG A 39 24.27 23.52 -5.51
CA ARG A 39 25.61 24.09 -5.69
C ARG A 39 25.81 25.45 -5.04
N ASN A 40 24.75 26.24 -4.84
CA ASN A 40 24.84 27.55 -4.19
C ASN A 40 23.50 28.00 -3.57
N PRO A 41 23.36 28.05 -2.23
CA PRO A 41 24.32 27.51 -1.25
C PRO A 41 24.34 25.98 -1.30
N SER A 42 25.51 25.38 -1.08
CA SER A 42 25.62 23.93 -0.90
C SER A 42 24.85 23.50 0.35
N VAL A 43 24.05 22.44 0.24
CA VAL A 43 23.30 21.90 1.38
C VAL A 43 24.02 20.65 1.90
N ASP A 44 24.68 20.77 3.06
CA ASP A 44 25.22 19.62 3.78
C ASP A 44 24.07 18.86 4.48
N PRO A 45 23.85 17.56 4.18
CA PRO A 45 22.83 16.74 4.82
C PRO A 45 22.95 16.59 6.34
N TYR A 46 24.06 16.99 6.97
CA TYR A 46 24.20 17.01 8.43
C TYR A 46 24.05 18.41 9.05
N SER A 47 24.00 19.46 8.24
CA SER A 47 23.86 20.86 8.66
C SER A 47 22.53 21.45 8.18
N ILE A 48 21.45 20.70 8.35
CA ILE A 48 20.16 21.01 7.71
C ILE A 48 19.30 21.92 8.57
N ARG A 49 18.43 22.69 7.90
CA ARG A 49 17.41 23.51 8.53
C ARG A 49 16.04 23.21 7.93
N PRO A 50 14.93 23.50 8.63
CA PRO A 50 13.58 23.26 8.12
C PRO A 50 13.35 23.89 6.73
N GLU A 51 13.96 25.04 6.43
CA GLU A 51 13.81 25.73 5.15
C GLU A 51 14.41 24.92 3.99
N HIS A 52 15.47 24.14 4.23
CA HIS A 52 16.02 23.25 3.20
C HIS A 52 15.06 22.12 2.87
N VAL A 53 14.40 21.54 3.88
CA VAL A 53 13.41 20.48 3.70
C VAL A 53 12.16 21.03 3.03
N ALA A 54 11.73 22.23 3.40
CA ALA A 54 10.61 22.92 2.76
C ALA A 54 10.88 23.14 1.27
N ARG A 55 12.05 23.67 0.93
CA ARG A 55 12.44 23.90 -0.47
C ARG A 55 12.49 22.60 -1.29
N TRP A 56 13.04 21.52 -0.72
CA TRP A 56 13.01 20.20 -1.37
C TRP A 56 11.57 19.70 -1.61
N CYS A 57 10.71 19.78 -0.60
CA CYS A 57 9.31 19.37 -0.73
C CYS A 57 8.57 20.19 -1.80
N ASP A 58 8.79 21.51 -1.86
CA ASP A 58 8.23 22.38 -2.89
C ASP A 58 8.66 21.94 -4.29
N GLU A 59 9.98 21.90 -4.53
CA GLU A 59 10.58 21.69 -5.84
C GLU A 59 10.26 20.30 -6.42
N GLU A 60 10.29 19.25 -5.59
CA GLU A 60 10.15 17.87 -6.06
C GLU A 60 8.70 17.38 -6.07
N TYR A 61 7.82 17.93 -5.23
CA TYR A 61 6.50 17.32 -4.99
C TYR A 61 5.32 18.25 -4.87
N LEU A 62 5.46 19.43 -4.25
CA LEU A 62 4.30 20.24 -3.86
C LEU A 62 3.95 21.31 -4.89
N ARG A 63 4.89 21.77 -5.71
CA ARG A 63 4.65 22.77 -6.75
C ARG A 63 3.45 22.46 -7.68
N PRO A 64 3.21 21.21 -8.12
CA PRO A 64 2.02 20.88 -8.92
C PRO A 64 0.68 21.12 -8.22
N TYR A 65 0.66 21.14 -6.88
CA TYR A 65 -0.54 21.31 -6.05
C TYR A 65 -0.71 22.73 -5.52
N LEU A 66 0.40 23.46 -5.35
CA LEU A 66 0.41 24.82 -4.82
C LEU A 66 0.33 25.90 -5.92
N GLY A 67 0.66 25.55 -7.16
CA GLY A 67 0.72 26.52 -8.26
C GLY A 67 1.76 27.60 -7.99
N GLU A 68 1.31 28.84 -7.83
CA GLU A 68 2.17 30.00 -7.50
C GLU A 68 2.33 30.24 -5.99
N LEU A 69 1.58 29.52 -5.13
CA LEU A 69 1.67 29.69 -3.69
C LEU A 69 3.01 29.12 -3.18
N PRO A 70 3.85 29.91 -2.49
CA PRO A 70 5.09 29.38 -1.94
C PRO A 70 4.81 28.40 -0.80
N PHE A 71 5.64 27.35 -0.71
CA PHE A 71 5.65 26.47 0.44
C PHE A 71 6.51 27.07 1.58
N ASP A 72 5.93 27.99 2.34
CA ASP A 72 6.62 28.73 3.40
C ASP A 72 6.14 28.41 4.83
N GLY A 73 5.15 27.53 4.99
CA GLY A 73 4.71 27.10 6.31
C GLY A 73 3.33 26.43 6.39
N PRO A 74 2.72 26.43 7.58
CA PRO A 74 1.42 25.79 7.86
C PRO A 74 0.25 26.22 6.94
N PRO A 75 0.13 27.47 6.46
CA PRO A 75 -0.97 27.86 5.57
C PRO A 75 -0.97 27.10 4.23
N ALA A 76 0.20 26.95 3.59
CA ALA A 76 0.32 26.17 2.34
C ALA A 76 -0.04 24.70 2.57
N LEU A 77 0.33 24.14 3.72
CA LEU A 77 -0.06 22.79 4.12
C LEU A 77 -1.56 22.63 4.34
N ALA A 78 -2.23 23.65 4.88
CA ALA A 78 -3.68 23.63 5.07
C ALA A 78 -4.43 23.61 3.73
N VAL A 79 -3.95 24.36 2.72
CA VAL A 79 -4.50 24.34 1.35
C VAL A 79 -4.34 22.94 0.74
N ILE A 80 -3.13 22.37 0.77
CA ILE A 80 -2.90 21.01 0.25
C ILE A 80 -3.73 19.98 1.02
N ALA A 81 -3.87 20.13 2.34
CA ALA A 81 -4.67 19.21 3.14
C ALA A 81 -6.16 19.25 2.78
N ALA A 82 -6.69 20.42 2.48
CA ALA A 82 -8.08 20.62 2.10
C ALA A 82 -8.38 20.16 0.67
N GLU A 83 -7.52 20.52 -0.28
CA GLU A 83 -7.76 20.32 -1.72
C GLU A 83 -7.18 19.01 -2.25
N HIS A 84 -6.08 18.53 -1.66
CA HIS A 84 -5.27 17.39 -2.13
C HIS A 84 -4.82 16.49 -0.95
N PRO A 85 -5.75 15.87 -0.20
CA PRO A 85 -5.44 15.14 1.03
C PRO A 85 -4.52 13.92 0.82
N GLU A 86 -4.44 13.34 -0.38
CA GLU A 86 -3.46 12.31 -0.75
C GLU A 86 -2.04 12.84 -0.90
N ALA A 87 -1.88 14.06 -1.44
CA ALA A 87 -0.60 14.74 -1.56
C ALA A 87 -0.09 15.11 -0.16
N ALA A 88 -0.94 15.69 0.69
CA ALA A 88 -0.64 16.00 2.08
C ALA A 88 -0.21 14.75 2.88
N ARG A 89 -0.92 13.62 2.74
CA ARG A 89 -0.52 12.36 3.40
C ARG A 89 0.80 11.80 2.89
N SER A 90 1.14 12.02 1.62
CA SER A 90 2.41 11.57 1.04
C SER A 90 3.56 12.46 1.50
N HIS A 91 3.32 13.77 1.62
CA HIS A 91 4.22 14.72 2.26
C HIS A 91 4.51 14.38 3.72
N ASP A 92 3.48 14.14 4.54
CA ASP A 92 3.65 13.73 5.93
C ASP A 92 4.49 12.45 6.11
N ARG A 93 4.35 11.49 5.16
CA ARG A 93 5.19 10.28 5.13
C ARG A 93 6.66 10.59 4.84
N ARG A 94 6.94 11.55 3.95
CA ARG A 94 8.31 12.03 3.67
C ARG A 94 8.94 12.68 4.89
N ILE A 95 8.21 13.57 5.54
CA ILE A 95 8.66 14.21 6.78
C ILE A 95 8.95 13.16 7.85
N THR A 96 8.09 12.14 7.99
CA THR A 96 8.32 11.02 8.91
C THR A 96 9.60 10.25 8.58
N ALA A 97 9.85 9.94 7.30
CA ALA A 97 11.08 9.26 6.88
C ALA A 97 12.34 10.08 7.22
N LEU A 98 12.32 11.39 7.01
CA LEU A 98 13.42 12.29 7.37
C LEU A 98 13.64 12.37 8.88
N VAL A 99 12.57 12.51 9.67
CA VAL A 99 12.67 12.52 11.14
C VAL A 99 13.35 11.25 11.64
N MET A 100 12.98 10.08 11.10
CA MET A 100 13.59 8.81 11.49
C MET A 100 15.06 8.70 11.03
N TYR A 101 15.39 9.18 9.84
CA TYR A 101 16.78 9.24 9.37
C TYR A 101 17.66 10.13 10.25
N TYR A 102 17.18 11.34 10.61
CA TYR A 102 17.94 12.23 11.49
C TYR A 102 18.02 11.76 12.94
N THR A 103 17.03 10.99 13.39
CA THR A 103 17.11 10.26 14.66
C THR A 103 18.26 9.26 14.61
N ALA A 104 18.34 8.45 13.54
CA ALA A 104 19.45 7.51 13.34
C ALA A 104 20.82 8.20 13.19
N ALA A 105 20.86 9.41 12.61
CA ALA A 105 22.05 10.24 12.52
C ALA A 105 22.52 10.73 13.90
N ARG A 106 21.59 11.20 14.73
CA ARG A 106 21.85 11.63 16.11
C ARG A 106 22.35 10.48 16.97
N ASP A 107 21.72 9.31 16.86
CA ASP A 107 22.09 8.12 17.64
C ASP A 107 23.50 7.60 17.28
N ARG A 108 24.04 8.04 16.14
CA ARG A 108 25.43 7.80 15.68
C ARG A 108 26.34 9.01 15.83
N HIS A 109 25.90 10.05 16.54
CA HIS A 109 26.63 11.30 16.79
C HIS A 109 27.06 12.05 15.52
N LEU A 110 26.34 11.89 14.41
CA LEU A 110 26.59 12.61 13.16
C LEU A 110 25.93 13.98 13.14
N VAL A 111 24.88 14.16 13.95
CA VAL A 111 24.26 15.46 14.24
C VAL A 111 24.05 15.58 15.75
N LEU A 112 24.19 16.80 16.27
CA LEU A 112 23.95 17.10 17.69
C LEU A 112 22.45 17.13 18.01
N THR A 113 21.67 17.80 17.17
CA THR A 113 20.23 17.98 17.36
C THR A 113 19.54 17.73 16.03
N PRO A 114 18.62 16.75 15.95
CA PRO A 114 17.78 16.57 14.78
C PRO A 114 16.99 17.85 14.46
N PRO A 115 16.75 18.13 13.17
CA PRO A 115 15.97 19.28 12.77
C PRO A 115 14.52 19.16 13.27
N HIS A 116 13.95 20.27 13.73
CA HIS A 116 12.54 20.33 14.11
C HIS A 116 11.67 20.42 12.85
N LEU A 117 11.16 19.27 12.37
CA LEU A 117 10.36 19.19 11.16
C LEU A 117 8.85 19.10 11.42
N HIS A 118 8.40 19.28 12.67
CA HIS A 118 6.99 19.14 13.02
C HIS A 118 6.10 20.16 12.31
N ASP A 119 6.58 21.40 12.17
CA ASP A 119 5.87 22.50 11.53
C ASP A 119 5.72 22.32 10.01
N LEU A 120 6.48 21.38 9.43
CA LEU A 120 6.33 20.97 8.04
C LEU A 120 5.31 19.86 7.85
N ARG A 121 4.60 19.41 8.89
CA ARG A 121 3.54 18.40 8.75
C ARG A 121 2.18 19.07 8.55
N SER A 122 1.39 18.50 7.65
CA SER A 122 0.01 18.95 7.41
C SER A 122 -0.92 18.69 8.60
N GLY A 123 -0.51 17.83 9.53
CA GLY A 123 -1.33 17.46 10.69
C GLY A 123 -2.52 16.56 10.33
N LEU A 124 -2.68 16.17 9.05
CA LEU A 124 -3.62 15.15 8.65
C LEU A 124 -3.19 13.81 9.24
N SER A 125 -3.69 13.48 10.42
CA SER A 125 -3.86 12.10 10.85
C SER A 125 -4.61 11.33 9.75
N ARG A 126 -4.31 10.03 9.57
CA ARG A 126 -5.15 9.17 8.72
C ARG A 126 -6.61 9.43 9.10
N ALA A 127 -7.40 9.94 8.16
CA ALA A 127 -8.79 10.31 8.41
C ALA A 127 -9.49 9.14 9.13
N THR A 128 -9.85 9.35 10.40
CA THR A 128 -10.48 8.35 11.27
C THR A 128 -11.88 7.96 10.78
N HIS A 129 -12.44 8.74 9.86
CA HIS A 129 -13.82 8.62 9.40
C HIS A 129 -13.97 8.13 7.95
N THR A 130 -12.89 7.81 7.25
CA THR A 130 -13.04 7.15 5.94
C THR A 130 -13.43 5.69 6.18
N PRO A 131 -14.63 5.24 5.77
CA PRO A 131 -15.04 3.85 5.99
C PRO A 131 -14.04 2.93 5.28
N SER A 132 -13.24 2.24 6.09
CA SER A 132 -12.21 1.31 5.65
C SER A 132 -12.81 0.02 5.10
N ARG A 133 -14.13 -0.17 5.27
CA ARG A 133 -14.91 -1.35 4.91
C ARG A 133 -16.15 -0.95 4.13
N LEU A 134 -16.70 -1.89 3.38
CA LEU A 134 -18.04 -1.79 2.85
C LEU A 134 -19.05 -2.01 4.00
N ASP A 135 -20.16 -1.28 3.99
CA ASP A 135 -21.29 -1.61 4.85
C ASP A 135 -21.97 -2.92 4.39
N PRO A 136 -22.89 -3.52 5.17
CA PRO A 136 -23.54 -4.77 4.78
C PRO A 136 -24.27 -4.73 3.43
N ARG A 137 -24.86 -3.59 3.06
CA ARG A 137 -25.58 -3.40 1.80
C ARG A 137 -24.59 -3.27 0.63
N GLU A 138 -23.53 -2.50 0.81
CA GLU A 138 -22.43 -2.37 -0.14
C GLU A 138 -21.72 -3.72 -0.35
N ARG A 139 -21.47 -4.49 0.71
CA ARG A 139 -20.87 -5.83 0.63
C ARG A 139 -21.77 -6.80 -0.15
N ALA A 140 -23.08 -6.81 0.12
CA ALA A 140 -24.02 -7.63 -0.63
C ALA A 140 -24.05 -7.25 -2.13
N ALA A 141 -24.05 -5.95 -2.43
CA ALA A 141 -23.94 -5.45 -3.80
C ALA A 141 -22.64 -5.90 -4.47
N PHE A 142 -21.52 -5.86 -3.73
CA PHE A 142 -20.22 -6.27 -4.25
C PHE A 142 -20.15 -7.77 -4.52
N LEU A 143 -20.65 -8.60 -3.61
CA LEU A 143 -20.78 -10.05 -3.84
C LEU A 143 -21.65 -10.36 -5.05
N GLY A 144 -22.76 -9.63 -5.24
CA GLY A 144 -23.59 -9.72 -6.44
C GLY A 144 -22.83 -9.35 -7.73
N ALA A 145 -22.05 -8.26 -7.69
CA ALA A 145 -21.22 -7.85 -8.82
C ALA A 145 -20.13 -8.87 -9.16
N VAL A 146 -19.47 -9.47 -8.16
CA VAL A 146 -18.49 -10.55 -8.36
C VAL A 146 -19.16 -11.78 -8.99
N GLY A 147 -20.34 -12.17 -8.51
CA GLY A 147 -21.10 -13.30 -9.06
C GLY A 147 -21.55 -13.08 -10.51
N ALA A 148 -21.82 -11.84 -10.90
CA ALA A 148 -22.18 -11.46 -12.27
C ALA A 148 -20.97 -11.30 -13.20
N TRP A 149 -19.75 -11.14 -12.66
CA TRP A 149 -18.53 -10.92 -13.43
C TRP A 149 -18.15 -12.14 -14.28
N GLY A 150 -18.35 -12.04 -15.59
CA GLY A 150 -18.30 -13.20 -16.48
C GLY A 150 -17.46 -13.00 -17.74
N PRO A 151 -17.60 -13.92 -18.73
CA PRO A 151 -16.88 -13.84 -20.01
C PRO A 151 -17.12 -12.55 -20.79
N ALA A 152 -18.26 -11.87 -20.56
CA ALA A 152 -18.56 -10.59 -21.18
C ALA A 152 -17.67 -9.45 -20.64
N ASP A 153 -17.22 -9.56 -19.40
CA ASP A 153 -16.41 -8.55 -18.71
C ASP A 153 -14.91 -8.83 -18.84
N SER A 154 -14.53 -10.11 -18.77
CA SER A 154 -13.12 -10.52 -18.82
C SER A 154 -12.91 -11.94 -19.35
N GLN A 155 -11.95 -12.09 -20.26
CA GLN A 155 -11.44 -13.40 -20.69
C GLN A 155 -10.83 -14.22 -19.54
N HIS A 156 -10.50 -13.56 -18.43
CA HIS A 156 -9.93 -14.17 -17.23
C HIS A 156 -10.87 -14.08 -16.02
N HIS A 157 -12.18 -14.00 -16.25
CA HIS A 157 -13.19 -13.80 -15.20
C HIS A 157 -13.05 -14.75 -14.00
N HIS A 158 -12.72 -16.03 -14.17
CA HIS A 158 -12.48 -16.94 -13.04
C HIS A 158 -11.32 -16.49 -12.12
N ARG A 159 -10.21 -16.01 -12.71
CA ARG A 159 -9.07 -15.45 -11.95
C ARG A 159 -9.51 -14.20 -11.21
N ASP A 160 -10.29 -13.37 -11.89
CA ASP A 160 -10.70 -12.07 -11.39
C ASP A 160 -11.69 -12.23 -10.22
N GLN A 161 -12.66 -13.13 -10.35
CA GLN A 161 -13.56 -13.55 -9.27
C GLN A 161 -12.77 -14.10 -8.07
N LEU A 162 -11.83 -15.03 -8.31
CA LEU A 162 -10.98 -15.56 -7.24
C LEU A 162 -10.18 -14.47 -6.53
N LEU A 163 -9.61 -13.50 -7.25
CA LEU A 163 -8.91 -12.37 -6.64
C LEU A 163 -9.84 -11.56 -5.72
N ALA A 164 -11.10 -11.32 -6.13
CA ALA A 164 -12.07 -10.63 -5.28
C ALA A 164 -12.39 -11.42 -4.01
N TYR A 165 -12.60 -12.74 -4.10
CA TYR A 165 -12.85 -13.60 -2.93
C TYR A 165 -11.66 -13.71 -1.99
N LEU A 166 -10.43 -13.82 -2.50
CA LEU A 166 -9.21 -13.78 -1.67
C LEU A 166 -9.10 -12.47 -0.87
N LEU A 167 -9.47 -11.35 -1.48
CA LEU A 167 -9.53 -10.08 -0.76
C LEU A 167 -10.64 -10.12 0.30
N LEU A 168 -11.82 -10.65 0.00
CA LEU A 168 -12.90 -10.78 0.99
C LEU A 168 -12.52 -11.72 2.16
N ASP A 169 -11.64 -12.70 1.96
CA ASP A 169 -11.03 -13.51 3.03
C ASP A 169 -9.96 -12.77 3.85
N GLY A 170 -9.72 -11.50 3.56
CA GLY A 170 -8.84 -10.64 4.35
C GLY A 170 -7.38 -10.64 3.91
N LEU A 171 -7.04 -11.24 2.75
CA LEU A 171 -5.70 -11.09 2.20
C LEU A 171 -5.51 -9.64 1.73
N ARG A 172 -4.35 -9.06 2.08
CA ARG A 172 -3.92 -7.79 1.49
C ARG A 172 -3.69 -7.95 -0.01
N PRO A 173 -3.82 -6.89 -0.82
CA PRO A 173 -3.57 -6.96 -2.27
C PRO A 173 -2.23 -7.61 -2.62
N ALA A 174 -1.16 -7.27 -1.90
CA ALA A 174 0.17 -7.86 -2.10
C ALA A 174 0.26 -9.33 -1.69
N GLN A 175 -0.55 -9.77 -0.73
CA GLN A 175 -0.61 -11.18 -0.31
C GLN A 175 -1.39 -12.01 -1.32
N ALA A 176 -2.55 -11.51 -1.79
CA ALA A 176 -3.37 -12.20 -2.78
C ALA A 176 -2.61 -12.50 -4.08
N VAL A 177 -1.84 -11.53 -4.60
CA VAL A 177 -1.04 -11.72 -5.83
C VAL A 177 0.22 -12.57 -5.63
N ARG A 178 0.66 -12.78 -4.39
CA ARG A 178 1.87 -13.57 -4.03
C ARG A 178 1.55 -14.93 -3.41
N LEU A 179 0.26 -15.26 -3.23
CA LEU A 179 -0.15 -16.53 -2.63
C LEU A 179 0.45 -17.69 -3.42
N ASP A 180 1.27 -18.52 -2.79
CA ASP A 180 1.92 -19.67 -3.42
C ASP A 180 1.00 -20.88 -3.34
N ILE A 181 0.68 -21.49 -4.49
CA ILE A 181 -0.24 -22.63 -4.56
C ILE A 181 0.27 -23.87 -3.80
N ARG A 182 1.58 -24.00 -3.63
CA ARG A 182 2.21 -25.12 -2.90
C ARG A 182 2.02 -25.02 -1.39
N LEU A 183 1.67 -23.82 -0.91
CA LEU A 183 1.41 -23.52 0.49
C LEU A 183 -0.08 -23.53 0.82
N MET A 184 -0.89 -24.17 -0.03
CA MET A 184 -2.33 -24.31 0.14
C MET A 184 -2.69 -25.78 0.35
N THR A 185 -3.47 -26.07 1.38
CA THR A 185 -4.00 -27.42 1.65
C THR A 185 -5.52 -27.36 1.64
N GLN A 186 -6.12 -28.08 0.69
CA GLN A 186 -7.58 -28.19 0.63
C GLN A 186 -8.10 -29.03 1.79
N GLN A 187 -9.15 -28.54 2.44
CA GLN A 187 -9.86 -29.24 3.51
C GLN A 187 -11.11 -29.97 2.98
N PRO A 188 -11.67 -30.92 3.76
CA PRO A 188 -12.83 -31.71 3.33
C PRO A 188 -14.10 -30.89 3.04
N ASP A 189 -14.24 -29.70 3.62
CA ASP A 189 -15.37 -28.79 3.44
C ASP A 189 -15.16 -27.80 2.28
N PHE A 190 -14.16 -28.04 1.43
CA PHE A 190 -13.70 -27.16 0.34
C PHE A 190 -13.05 -25.85 0.78
N SER A 191 -12.83 -25.61 2.08
CA SER A 191 -11.94 -24.54 2.53
C SER A 191 -10.47 -24.84 2.18
N TYR A 192 -9.60 -23.84 2.29
CA TYR A 192 -8.16 -24.02 2.11
C TYR A 192 -7.39 -23.43 3.27
N ASP A 193 -6.56 -24.24 3.94
CA ASP A 193 -5.54 -23.71 4.83
C ASP A 193 -4.36 -23.20 3.99
N ILE A 194 -3.98 -21.95 4.23
CA ILE A 194 -2.90 -21.28 3.52
C ILE A 194 -1.84 -20.77 4.50
N GLN A 195 -0.59 -20.84 4.07
CA GLN A 195 0.54 -20.22 4.76
C GLN A 195 1.00 -18.97 4.01
N LEU A 196 0.79 -17.80 4.62
CA LEU A 196 1.19 -16.52 4.04
C LEU A 196 2.61 -16.16 4.51
N PRO A 197 3.62 -16.06 3.63
CA PRO A 197 4.97 -15.68 4.05
C PRO A 197 4.94 -14.31 4.73
N ASP A 198 5.55 -14.20 5.90
CA ASP A 198 5.79 -12.90 6.50
C ASP A 198 6.83 -12.14 5.66
N ALA A 199 6.81 -10.83 5.71
CA ALA A 199 7.72 -9.99 4.94
C ALA A 199 9.21 -10.28 5.26
N ALA A 200 9.52 -10.93 6.39
CA ALA A 200 10.87 -11.20 6.89
C ALA A 200 11.26 -12.70 6.89
N ASP A 201 10.69 -13.53 6.02
CA ASP A 201 11.01 -14.98 5.90
C ASP A 201 10.78 -15.82 7.17
N GLY A 202 10.02 -15.29 8.15
CA GLY A 202 9.56 -16.05 9.33
C GLY A 202 8.41 -17.02 9.02
N PRO A 203 8.07 -17.94 9.95
CA PRO A 203 6.91 -18.82 9.78
C PRO A 203 5.68 -17.95 9.58
N GLY A 204 5.14 -18.02 8.37
CA GLY A 204 4.05 -17.19 7.91
C GLY A 204 2.82 -17.22 8.82
N ARG A 205 1.91 -16.26 8.63
CA ARG A 205 0.58 -16.35 9.25
C ARG A 205 -0.22 -17.44 8.54
N ASN A 206 -0.78 -18.38 9.31
CA ASN A 206 -1.77 -19.31 8.80
C ASN A 206 -3.14 -18.62 8.73
N LEU A 207 -3.86 -18.90 7.65
CA LEU A 207 -5.23 -18.43 7.42
C LEU A 207 -6.01 -19.57 6.76
N THR A 208 -7.28 -19.73 7.11
CA THR A 208 -8.20 -20.62 6.40
C THR A 208 -9.08 -19.78 5.48
N LEU A 209 -9.05 -20.07 4.18
CA LEU A 209 -9.92 -19.47 3.18
C LEU A 209 -11.31 -20.10 3.25
N ASP A 210 -12.36 -19.28 3.21
CA ASP A 210 -13.75 -19.73 3.29
C ASP A 210 -14.11 -20.70 2.14
N PRO A 211 -15.04 -21.66 2.33
CA PRO A 211 -15.53 -22.53 1.26
C PRO A 211 -15.98 -21.79 -0.01
N LEU A 212 -16.49 -20.56 0.10
CA LEU A 212 -16.84 -19.74 -1.06
C LEU A 212 -15.60 -19.39 -1.90
N THR A 213 -14.52 -18.99 -1.24
CA THR A 213 -13.21 -18.77 -1.90
C THR A 213 -12.64 -20.06 -2.42
N GLY A 214 -12.77 -21.16 -1.68
CA GLY A 214 -12.35 -22.48 -2.12
C GLY A 214 -13.06 -22.97 -3.38
N ALA A 215 -14.36 -22.69 -3.51
CA ALA A 215 -15.11 -22.92 -4.75
C ALA A 215 -14.58 -22.08 -5.91
N ALA A 216 -14.22 -20.82 -5.67
CA ALA A 216 -13.58 -19.96 -6.67
C ALA A 216 -12.18 -20.47 -7.07
N VAL A 217 -11.39 -21.02 -6.13
CA VAL A 217 -10.12 -21.69 -6.43
C VAL A 217 -10.38 -22.86 -7.38
N HIS A 218 -11.30 -23.74 -7.03
CA HIS A 218 -11.66 -24.91 -7.84
C HIS A 218 -12.14 -24.51 -9.25
N ALA A 219 -12.94 -23.45 -9.36
CA ALA A 219 -13.39 -22.92 -10.65
C ALA A 219 -12.23 -22.34 -11.48
N TYR A 220 -11.24 -21.71 -10.85
CA TYR A 220 -10.11 -21.09 -11.56
C TYR A 220 -9.06 -22.09 -12.03
N LEU A 221 -8.71 -23.11 -11.25
CA LEU A 221 -7.58 -24.00 -11.53
C LEU A 221 -7.59 -24.63 -12.94
N PRO A 222 -8.73 -25.11 -13.50
CA PRO A 222 -8.79 -25.62 -14.87
C PRO A 222 -8.43 -24.59 -15.95
N HIS A 223 -8.60 -23.30 -15.64
CA HIS A 223 -8.33 -22.18 -16.55
C HIS A 223 -7.03 -21.44 -16.21
N ARG A 224 -6.29 -21.91 -15.20
CA ARG A 224 -5.04 -21.29 -14.78
C ARG A 224 -3.99 -21.44 -15.89
N PRO A 225 -3.39 -20.34 -16.39
CA PRO A 225 -2.32 -20.41 -17.37
C PRO A 225 -1.15 -21.26 -16.88
N THR A 226 -0.42 -21.89 -17.80
CA THR A 226 0.82 -22.59 -17.47
C THR A 226 1.82 -21.61 -16.83
N PRO A 227 2.37 -21.91 -15.63
CA PRO A 227 3.35 -21.05 -15.00
C PRO A 227 4.66 -21.04 -15.80
N LYS A 228 5.38 -19.92 -15.76
CA LYS A 228 6.80 -19.91 -16.18
C LYS A 228 7.66 -20.65 -15.16
N ASP A 229 8.85 -21.08 -15.59
CA ASP A 229 9.81 -21.76 -14.73
C ASP A 229 10.09 -20.97 -13.45
N GLY A 230 9.94 -21.65 -12.30
CA GLY A 230 10.12 -21.08 -10.96
C GLY A 230 8.92 -20.29 -10.41
N GLU A 231 7.85 -20.12 -11.18
CA GLU A 231 6.65 -19.39 -10.72
C GLU A 231 5.63 -20.33 -10.08
N HIS A 232 5.30 -20.05 -8.83
CA HIS A 232 4.37 -20.88 -8.03
C HIS A 232 3.16 -20.09 -7.51
N THR A 233 3.03 -18.81 -7.86
CA THR A 233 1.89 -17.99 -7.43
C THR A 233 0.58 -18.54 -7.99
N LEU A 234 -0.46 -18.60 -7.16
CA LEU A 234 -1.80 -19.06 -7.52
C LEU A 234 -2.33 -18.26 -8.71
N LEU A 235 -2.39 -16.93 -8.59
CA LEU A 235 -2.92 -16.04 -9.62
C LEU A 235 -1.86 -15.67 -10.65
N LEU A 236 -2.14 -15.99 -11.93
CA LEU A 236 -1.24 -15.70 -13.04
C LEU A 236 -1.87 -14.77 -14.08
N SER A 237 -1.02 -13.98 -14.72
CA SER A 237 -1.31 -13.29 -15.97
C SER A 237 -1.38 -14.30 -17.13
N ARG A 238 -1.88 -13.83 -18.30
CA ARG A 238 -1.88 -14.60 -19.55
C ARG A 238 -0.50 -15.14 -19.95
N THR A 239 0.58 -14.51 -19.49
CA THR A 239 1.96 -14.91 -19.80
C THR A 239 2.54 -15.95 -18.85
N GLY A 240 1.75 -16.47 -17.90
CA GLY A 240 2.22 -17.42 -16.89
C GLY A 240 3.07 -16.77 -15.78
N ARG A 241 3.09 -15.44 -15.71
CA ARG A 241 3.78 -14.65 -14.67
C ARG A 241 2.82 -14.14 -13.60
N PRO A 242 3.30 -13.85 -12.37
CA PRO A 242 2.51 -13.24 -11.32
C PRO A 242 1.82 -11.94 -11.77
N LEU A 243 0.69 -11.63 -11.14
CA LEU A 243 0.02 -10.35 -11.33
C LEU A 243 0.86 -9.21 -10.75
N TYR A 244 0.84 -8.05 -11.39
CA TYR A 244 1.53 -6.86 -10.88
C TYR A 244 0.73 -6.21 -9.74
N SER A 245 1.41 -5.47 -8.88
CA SER A 245 0.88 -4.98 -7.59
C SER A 245 -0.32 -4.03 -7.69
N ARG A 246 -0.49 -3.33 -8.82
CA ARG A 246 -1.63 -2.41 -9.05
C ARG A 246 -2.89 -3.12 -9.54
N PHE A 247 -2.74 -4.30 -10.14
CA PHE A 247 -3.84 -5.04 -10.76
C PHE A 247 -5.05 -5.26 -9.84
N PRO A 248 -4.91 -5.62 -8.54
CA PRO A 248 -6.06 -5.78 -7.67
C PRO A 248 -6.93 -4.52 -7.56
N ASN A 249 -6.34 -3.33 -7.46
CA ASN A 249 -7.14 -2.10 -7.37
C ASN A 249 -7.85 -1.78 -8.69
N GLU A 250 -7.20 -2.02 -9.83
CA GLU A 250 -7.82 -1.83 -11.15
C GLU A 250 -9.01 -2.77 -11.34
N LEU A 251 -8.83 -4.05 -10.99
CA LEU A 251 -9.90 -5.04 -11.09
C LEU A 251 -11.07 -4.73 -10.15
N ILE A 252 -10.79 -4.46 -8.87
CA ILE A 252 -11.85 -4.21 -7.89
C ILE A 252 -12.69 -2.99 -8.28
N ARG A 253 -12.04 -1.96 -8.84
CA ARG A 253 -12.74 -0.80 -9.38
C ARG A 253 -13.63 -1.19 -10.57
N ALA A 254 -13.10 -1.97 -11.52
CA ALA A 254 -13.87 -2.42 -12.67
C ALA A 254 -15.11 -3.25 -12.27
N ILE A 255 -14.97 -4.16 -11.29
CA ILE A 255 -16.10 -4.93 -10.75
C ILE A 255 -17.11 -4.00 -10.05
N ALA A 256 -16.63 -3.11 -9.18
CA ALA A 256 -17.49 -2.19 -8.44
C ALA A 256 -18.28 -1.24 -9.37
N ASP A 257 -17.66 -0.79 -10.45
CA ASP A 257 -18.28 0.12 -11.42
C ASP A 257 -19.47 -0.53 -12.17
N THR A 258 -19.61 -1.87 -12.15
CA THR A 258 -20.78 -2.56 -12.74
C THR A 258 -22.07 -2.40 -11.93
N HIS A 259 -21.97 -1.99 -10.66
CA HIS A 259 -23.13 -1.84 -9.77
C HIS A 259 -23.36 -0.38 -9.38
N PRO A 260 -24.54 0.23 -9.63
CA PRO A 260 -24.78 1.67 -9.42
C PRO A 260 -24.45 2.17 -8.02
N LEU A 261 -24.78 1.40 -6.97
CA LEU A 261 -24.47 1.76 -5.58
C LEU A 261 -22.96 1.90 -5.32
N LEU A 262 -22.14 1.03 -5.92
CA LEU A 262 -20.71 0.98 -5.67
C LEU A 262 -19.95 1.97 -6.56
N ALA A 263 -20.40 2.11 -7.82
CA ALA A 263 -19.86 3.09 -8.78
C ALA A 263 -19.95 4.54 -8.26
N GLN A 264 -20.98 4.86 -7.48
CA GLN A 264 -21.23 6.20 -6.92
C GLN A 264 -20.63 6.39 -5.51
N ARG A 265 -19.93 5.39 -4.97
CA ARG A 265 -19.40 5.43 -3.60
C ARG A 265 -18.22 6.39 -3.48
N HIS A 266 -18.22 7.17 -2.39
CA HIS A 266 -17.09 8.04 -2.01
C HIS A 266 -16.58 7.70 -0.59
N PRO A 267 -15.32 7.29 -0.43
CA PRO A 267 -14.31 7.07 -1.48
C PRO A 267 -14.65 5.86 -2.37
N ALA A 268 -14.04 5.80 -3.55
CA ALA A 268 -14.18 4.65 -4.45
C ALA A 268 -13.76 3.34 -3.76
N VAL A 269 -14.37 2.23 -4.16
CA VAL A 269 -14.03 0.90 -3.65
C VAL A 269 -12.61 0.54 -4.09
N THR A 270 -11.77 0.17 -3.12
CA THR A 270 -10.38 -0.27 -3.38
C THR A 270 -10.17 -1.71 -2.94
N ALA A 271 -9.11 -2.35 -3.43
CA ALA A 271 -8.75 -3.70 -3.00
C ALA A 271 -8.45 -3.77 -1.49
N ASP A 272 -7.88 -2.72 -0.90
CA ASP A 272 -7.75 -2.64 0.56
C ASP A 272 -9.10 -2.48 1.26
N THR A 273 -10.06 -1.74 0.69
CA THR A 273 -11.43 -1.66 1.25
C THR A 273 -12.06 -3.05 1.33
N ILE A 274 -11.95 -3.85 0.27
CA ILE A 274 -12.45 -5.23 0.24
C ILE A 274 -11.70 -6.10 1.26
N ALA A 275 -10.36 -6.00 1.32
CA ALA A 275 -9.52 -6.73 2.27
C ALA A 275 -9.86 -6.48 3.74
N HIS A 276 -10.34 -5.29 4.08
CA HIS A 276 -10.79 -5.02 5.45
C HIS A 276 -12.25 -5.41 5.69
N THR A 277 -13.07 -5.57 4.64
CA THR A 277 -14.51 -5.78 4.76
C THR A 277 -14.83 -7.15 5.34
N GLY A 278 -14.16 -8.22 4.86
CA GLY A 278 -14.52 -9.59 5.21
C GLY A 278 -15.67 -10.15 4.37
N LEU A 279 -15.76 -11.48 4.23
CA LEU A 279 -16.89 -12.18 3.62
C LEU A 279 -18.17 -12.03 4.44
N TRP A 280 -18.03 -12.21 5.75
CA TRP A 280 -19.12 -12.24 6.72
C TRP A 280 -18.96 -11.11 7.73
N ASP A 281 -20.04 -10.77 8.43
CA ASP A 281 -19.93 -9.90 9.59
C ASP A 281 -19.08 -10.61 10.65
N THR A 282 -17.89 -10.07 10.90
CA THR A 282 -17.12 -10.47 12.07
C THR A 282 -17.85 -9.90 13.28
N PRO A 283 -18.23 -10.72 14.29
CA PRO A 283 -18.74 -10.20 15.55
C PRO A 283 -17.77 -9.15 16.06
N GLN A 284 -18.25 -7.97 16.45
CA GLN A 284 -17.39 -7.01 17.12
C GLN A 284 -16.89 -7.68 18.40
N GLU A 285 -15.58 -7.96 18.49
CA GLU A 285 -14.98 -8.32 19.76
C GLU A 285 -15.31 -7.19 20.75
N PRO A 286 -15.84 -7.50 21.94
CA PRO A 286 -16.07 -6.48 22.96
C PRO A 286 -14.71 -5.83 23.26
N GLN A 287 -14.66 -4.50 23.08
CA GLN A 287 -13.50 -3.68 23.45
C GLN A 287 -13.27 -3.68 24.95
#